data_AF-A0AAD1TG78-F1
#
_entry.id   AF-A0AAD1TG78-F1
#
_cell.length_a   1.000
_cell.length_b   1.000
_cell.length_c   1.000
_cell.angle_alpha   90.00
_cell.angle_beta   90.00
_cell.angle_gamma   90.00
#
_symmetry.space_group_name_H-M   'P 1'
#
loop_
_entity.id
_entity.type
_entity.pdbx_description
1 polymer ?
#
loop_
_entity_poly.entity_id
_entity_poly.type
_entity_poly.pdbx_seq_one_letter_code
_entity_poly.pdbx_strand_id
1 'polypeptide(L)'
;MDDSTPPVPAIAKMATNTAHTTNVTTKMATASSKTTSTGFKTMTYNPHMPLEMAEGLPPSAGLIIQLIQDLRVDFKNDLKKDFDNMYGILEKIGQRTEDVEHRMSTQESFHLELVKTVSDLQKQVNQQAERIADSEDRSRRNNVRIRGIPDTVDTSELLHYFQTMV
;
A
#
# COMPACT_ATOMS: atom_id res chain seq x y z
N MET A 1 40.66 -5.96 8.09
CA MET A 1 39.81 -7.10 7.70
C MET A 1 38.68 -7.15 8.71
N ASP A 2 37.53 -6.60 8.34
CA ASP A 2 36.24 -7.08 8.82
C ASP A 2 35.19 -6.50 7.87
N ASP A 3 34.70 -7.37 7.00
CA ASP A 3 33.69 -7.12 5.98
C ASP A 3 32.36 -7.58 6.58
N SER A 4 31.51 -6.61 6.93
CA SER A 4 30.17 -6.85 7.50
C SER A 4 29.14 -6.10 6.67
N THR A 5 28.89 -6.60 5.47
CA THR A 5 27.67 -6.28 4.72
C THR A 5 26.50 -7.08 5.31
N PRO A 6 25.33 -6.47 5.59
CA PRO A 6 24.15 -7.22 5.99
C PRO A 6 23.56 -7.98 4.78
N PRO A 7 22.95 -9.16 4.98
CA PRO A 7 22.45 -9.96 3.87
C PRO A 7 21.19 -9.33 3.27
N VAL A 8 21.18 -9.20 1.95
CA VAL A 8 20.00 -8.82 1.15
C VAL A 8 18.96 -9.94 1.22
N PRO A 9 17.68 -9.68 1.52
CA PRO A 9 16.66 -10.70 1.48
C PRO A 9 16.37 -11.11 0.02
N ALA A 10 16.45 -12.41 -0.24
CA ALA A 10 16.11 -13.01 -1.52
C ALA A 10 14.64 -12.73 -1.88
N ILE A 11 14.41 -12.01 -2.98
CA ILE A 11 13.08 -11.80 -3.55
C ILE A 11 12.66 -13.12 -4.21
N ALA A 12 11.85 -13.89 -3.48
CA ALA A 12 11.18 -15.06 -4.01
C ALA A 12 10.22 -14.64 -5.13
N LYS A 13 10.40 -15.22 -6.31
CA LYS A 13 9.44 -15.18 -7.41
C LYS A 13 8.18 -15.89 -6.95
N MET A 14 7.09 -15.16 -6.71
CA MET A 14 5.77 -15.75 -6.55
C MET A 14 4.94 -15.51 -7.81
N ALA A 15 4.62 -16.65 -8.42
CA ALA A 15 3.79 -16.80 -9.59
C ALA A 15 2.34 -16.34 -9.32
N THR A 16 1.75 -15.83 -10.39
CA THR A 16 0.33 -15.77 -10.72
C THR A 16 -0.59 -16.59 -9.81
N ASN A 17 -1.52 -15.90 -9.14
CA ASN A 17 -2.74 -16.53 -8.67
C ASN A 17 -3.95 -15.71 -9.15
N THR A 18 -4.54 -16.23 -10.22
CA THR A 18 -5.85 -15.94 -10.77
C THR A 18 -6.90 -16.05 -9.68
N ALA A 19 -7.59 -14.95 -9.35
CA ALA A 19 -8.71 -14.98 -8.44
C ALA A 19 -9.89 -15.73 -9.08
N HIS A 20 -10.26 -16.82 -8.42
CA HIS A 20 -11.29 -17.78 -8.77
C HIS A 20 -12.66 -17.21 -8.36
N THR A 21 -13.52 -16.86 -9.33
CA THR A 21 -14.94 -16.56 -9.10
C THR A 21 -15.64 -17.82 -8.61
N THR A 22 -15.83 -17.93 -7.30
CA THR A 22 -16.61 -19.03 -6.71
C THR A 22 -18.03 -18.53 -6.49
N ASN A 23 -18.90 -18.84 -7.45
CA ASN A 23 -20.34 -18.72 -7.29
C ASN A 23 -20.81 -19.69 -6.20
N VAL A 24 -21.16 -19.18 -5.03
CA VAL A 24 -21.82 -19.97 -3.99
C VAL A 24 -23.30 -20.10 -4.36
N THR A 25 -23.60 -21.13 -5.14
CA THR A 25 -24.98 -21.60 -5.37
C THR A 25 -25.37 -22.52 -4.23
N THR A 26 -25.97 -21.97 -3.17
CA THR A 26 -26.55 -22.77 -2.09
C THR A 26 -27.84 -23.41 -2.59
N LYS A 27 -27.77 -24.71 -2.92
CA LYS A 27 -28.93 -25.58 -3.12
C LYS A 27 -29.61 -25.81 -1.78
N MET A 28 -30.72 -25.13 -1.52
CA MET A 28 -31.59 -25.41 -0.38
C MET A 28 -32.37 -26.70 -0.66
N ALA A 29 -32.16 -27.70 0.18
CA ALA A 29 -32.87 -28.96 0.18
C ALA A 29 -34.36 -28.75 0.53
N THR A 30 -35.22 -29.42 -0.22
CA THR A 30 -36.65 -29.56 0.03
C THR A 30 -36.88 -30.40 1.29
N ALA A 31 -37.02 -29.73 2.44
CA ALA A 31 -37.57 -30.34 3.64
C ALA A 31 -39.06 -30.02 3.73
N SER A 32 -39.89 -30.96 3.27
CA SER A 32 -41.34 -30.98 3.49
C SER A 32 -41.61 -31.18 4.98
N SER A 33 -41.96 -30.11 5.69
CA SER A 33 -42.58 -30.19 7.00
C SER A 33 -44.05 -29.81 6.87
N LYS A 34 -44.92 -30.83 6.87
CA LYS A 34 -46.34 -30.66 7.14
C LYS A 34 -46.49 -30.07 8.54
N THR A 35 -46.80 -28.78 8.62
CA THR A 35 -47.42 -28.19 9.80
C THR A 35 -48.80 -27.70 9.41
N THR A 36 -49.79 -28.30 10.06
CA THR A 36 -51.21 -27.99 9.93
C THR A 36 -51.44 -26.55 10.35
N SER A 37 -51.52 -25.65 9.37
CA SER A 37 -51.96 -24.26 9.58
C SER A 37 -53.48 -24.23 9.65
N THR A 38 -53.99 -24.22 10.88
CA THR A 38 -55.36 -23.78 11.16
C THR A 38 -55.51 -22.33 10.74
N GLY A 39 -56.26 -22.16 9.64
CA GLY A 39 -56.89 -20.93 9.15
C GLY A 39 -56.47 -19.60 9.78
N PHE A 40 -55.47 -18.96 9.19
CA PHE A 40 -55.34 -17.50 9.24
C PHE A 40 -55.49 -16.97 7.81
N LYS A 41 -56.63 -16.35 7.51
CA LYS A 41 -56.82 -15.65 6.23
C LYS A 41 -55.81 -14.50 6.19
N THR A 42 -54.83 -14.59 5.29
CA THR A 42 -53.99 -13.45 4.93
C THR A 42 -54.87 -12.39 4.27
N MET A 43 -55.21 -11.33 5.00
CA MET A 43 -55.74 -10.11 4.41
C MET A 43 -54.59 -9.43 3.66
N THR A 44 -54.59 -9.54 2.34
CA THR A 44 -53.73 -8.76 1.46
C THR A 44 -54.05 -7.28 1.67
N TYR A 45 -53.14 -6.55 2.33
CA TYR A 45 -53.31 -5.12 2.60
C TYR A 45 -53.17 -4.33 1.30
N ASN A 46 -54.30 -3.81 0.81
CA ASN A 46 -54.37 -2.92 -0.33
C ASN A 46 -54.27 -1.46 0.17
N PRO A 47 -53.22 -0.69 -0.17
CA PRO A 47 -52.95 0.63 0.42
C PRO A 47 -53.90 1.76 -0.02
N HIS A 48 -54.96 1.45 -0.78
CA HIS A 48 -55.92 2.41 -1.32
C HIS A 48 -57.37 2.27 -0.81
N MET A 49 -57.60 1.51 0.28
CA MET A 49 -58.96 1.46 0.87
C MET A 49 -59.33 2.82 1.50
N PRO A 50 -60.42 3.48 1.07
CA PRO A 50 -60.97 4.65 1.76
C PRO A 50 -61.40 4.26 3.18
N LEU A 51 -61.22 5.18 4.14
CA LEU A 51 -61.61 5.07 5.56
C LEU A 51 -63.14 5.06 5.78
N GLU A 52 -63.93 4.49 4.89
CA GLU A 52 -65.37 4.39 5.04
C GLU A 52 -65.78 2.94 5.32
N MET A 53 -65.47 2.46 6.53
CA MET A 53 -66.24 1.45 7.28
C MET A 53 -65.80 1.52 8.75
N ALA A 54 -66.25 2.57 9.44
CA ALA A 54 -65.85 2.89 10.81
C ALA A 54 -66.98 2.63 11.83
N GLU A 55 -67.74 1.54 11.71
CA GLU A 55 -68.62 1.08 12.78
C GLU A 55 -68.26 -0.35 13.19
N GLY A 56 -67.60 -0.50 14.34
CA GLY A 56 -67.35 -1.80 14.98
C GLY A 56 -65.91 -2.11 15.38
N LEU A 57 -64.92 -1.24 15.10
CA LEU A 57 -63.57 -1.45 15.64
C LEU A 57 -63.48 -0.99 17.11
N PRO A 58 -62.88 -1.81 18.01
CA PRO A 58 -62.65 -1.40 19.38
C PRO A 58 -61.70 -0.18 19.40
N PRO A 59 -61.87 0.76 20.34
CA PRO A 59 -61.03 1.96 20.45
C PRO A 59 -59.52 1.69 20.47
N SER A 60 -59.11 0.49 20.93
CA SER A 60 -57.72 0.04 20.95
C SER A 60 -57.11 -0.19 19.56
N ALA A 61 -57.91 -0.46 18.53
CA ALA A 61 -57.42 -0.69 17.17
C ALA A 61 -56.84 0.59 16.53
N GLY A 62 -57.42 1.76 16.83
CA GLY A 62 -56.89 3.05 16.37
C GLY A 62 -55.49 3.34 16.94
N LEU A 63 -55.27 3.01 18.22
CA LEU A 63 -53.96 3.15 18.87
C LEU A 63 -52.92 2.21 18.28
N ILE A 64 -53.31 0.97 17.96
CA ILE A 64 -52.41 0.00 17.30
C ILE A 64 -52.04 0.47 15.89
N ILE A 65 -53.00 0.99 15.13
CA ILE A 65 -52.74 1.53 13.78
C ILE A 65 -51.78 2.73 13.85
N GLN A 66 -51.98 3.64 14.81
CA GLN A 66 -51.09 4.77 15.02
C GLN A 66 -49.67 4.31 15.36
N LEU A 67 -49.52 3.39 16.31
CA LEU A 67 -48.21 2.84 16.68
C LEU A 67 -47.50 2.18 15.49
N ILE A 68 -48.22 1.44 14.65
CA ILE A 68 -47.65 0.82 13.44
C ILE A 68 -47.21 1.89 12.42
N GLN A 69 -47.95 2.99 12.30
CA GLN A 69 -47.58 4.11 11.44
C GLN A 69 -46.34 4.83 11.96
N ASP A 70 -46.29 5.12 13.26
CA ASP A 70 -45.15 5.78 13.91
C ASP A 70 -43.89 4.92 13.77
N LEU A 71 -43.96 3.63 14.11
CA LEU A 71 -42.86 2.68 13.94
C LEU A 71 -42.37 2.57 12.48
N ARG A 72 -43.30 2.63 11.51
CA ARG A 72 -42.94 2.62 10.09
C ARG A 72 -42.20 3.89 9.69
N VAL A 73 -42.65 5.05 10.16
CA VAL A 73 -42.02 6.34 9.87
C VAL A 73 -40.64 6.40 10.50
N ASP A 74 -40.52 6.04 11.76
CA ASP A 74 -39.25 6.02 12.49
C ASP A 74 -38.26 5.07 11.83
N PHE A 75 -38.67 3.84 11.54
CA PHE A 75 -37.80 2.87 10.85
C PHE A 75 -37.36 3.35 9.46
N LYS A 76 -38.26 3.98 8.70
CA LYS A 76 -37.91 4.56 7.40
C LYS A 76 -36.90 5.70 7.53
N ASN A 77 -37.07 6.56 8.54
CA ASN A 77 -36.19 7.68 8.79
C ASN A 77 -34.80 7.22 9.24
N ASP A 78 -34.74 6.23 10.14
CA ASP A 78 -33.50 5.63 10.61
C ASP A 78 -32.74 4.96 9.48
N LEU A 79 -33.41 4.12 8.67
CA LEU A 79 -32.80 3.52 7.49
C LEU A 79 -32.27 4.58 6.53
N LYS A 80 -33.04 5.63 6.26
CA LYS A 80 -32.60 6.72 5.38
C LYS A 80 -31.35 7.39 5.93
N LYS A 81 -31.32 7.70 7.22
CA LYS A 81 -30.17 8.32 7.88
C LYS A 81 -28.94 7.42 7.81
N ASP A 82 -29.10 6.12 8.04
CA ASP A 82 -28.00 5.15 7.95
C ASP A 82 -27.47 5.04 6.53
N PHE A 83 -28.33 5.00 5.51
CA PHE A 83 -27.92 5.04 4.11
C PHE A 83 -27.16 6.31 3.78
N ASP A 84 -27.71 7.48 4.12
CA ASP A 84 -27.08 8.77 3.86
C ASP A 84 -25.68 8.85 4.55
N ASN A 85 -25.55 8.32 5.76
CA ASN A 85 -24.27 8.22 6.46
C ASN A 85 -23.30 7.26 5.76
N MET A 86 -23.75 6.07 5.36
CA MET A 86 -22.92 5.11 4.62
C MET A 86 -22.41 5.68 3.30
N TYR A 87 -23.27 6.37 2.55
CA TYR A 87 -22.86 7.06 1.32
C TYR A 87 -21.80 8.13 1.60
N GLY A 88 -21.99 8.95 2.64
CA GLY A 88 -20.99 9.96 3.02
C GLY A 88 -19.65 9.35 3.45
N ILE A 89 -19.65 8.19 4.11
CA ILE A 89 -18.42 7.47 4.47
C ILE A 89 -17.75 6.90 3.21
N LEU A 90 -18.52 6.28 2.31
CA LEU A 90 -18.00 5.72 1.06
C LEU A 90 -17.36 6.79 0.18
N GLU A 91 -17.99 7.96 0.05
CA GLU A 91 -17.44 9.09 -0.70
C GLU A 91 -16.10 9.55 -0.11
N LYS A 92 -16.03 9.71 1.22
CA LYS A 92 -14.79 10.09 1.92
C LYS A 92 -13.69 9.04 1.76
N ILE A 93 -14.04 7.76 1.75
CA ILE A 93 -13.08 6.68 1.50
C ILE A 93 -12.58 6.74 0.05
N GLY A 94 -13.47 6.97 -0.92
CA GLY A 94 -13.09 7.17 -2.32
C GLY A 94 -12.08 8.30 -2.48
N GLN A 95 -12.41 9.50 -1.96
CA GLN A 95 -11.52 10.67 -2.00
C GLN A 95 -10.16 10.40 -1.35
N ARG A 96 -10.16 9.82 -0.14
CA ARG A 96 -8.91 9.47 0.56
C ARG A 96 -8.07 8.44 -0.20
N THR A 97 -8.72 7.52 -0.92
CA THR A 97 -8.03 6.50 -1.71
C THR A 97 -7.37 7.13 -2.93
N GLU A 98 -8.08 7.98 -3.66
CA GLU A 98 -7.53 8.76 -4.78
C GLU A 98 -6.35 9.63 -4.35
N ASP A 99 -6.45 10.32 -3.21
CA ASP A 99 -5.35 11.12 -2.65
C ASP A 99 -4.11 10.28 -2.33
N VAL A 100 -4.31 9.09 -1.76
CA VAL A 100 -3.22 8.16 -1.42
C VAL A 100 -2.57 7.62 -2.68
N GLU A 101 -3.36 7.22 -3.67
CA GLU A 101 -2.88 6.73 -4.96
C GLU A 101 -2.06 7.80 -5.70
N HIS A 102 -2.55 9.05 -5.73
CA HIS A 102 -1.83 10.16 -6.33
C HIS A 102 -0.49 10.44 -5.63
N ARG A 103 -0.50 10.49 -4.29
CA ARG A 103 0.73 10.68 -3.50
C ARG A 103 1.72 9.55 -3.70
N MET A 104 1.24 8.31 -3.76
CA MET A 104 2.06 7.13 -3.99
C MET A 104 2.69 7.14 -5.39
N SER A 105 1.93 7.49 -6.43
CA SER A 105 2.45 7.64 -7.79
C SER A 105 3.54 8.71 -7.89
N THR A 106 3.34 9.84 -7.21
CA THR A 106 4.34 10.92 -7.13
C THR A 106 5.61 10.44 -6.41
N GLN A 107 5.44 9.74 -5.29
CA GLN A 107 6.56 9.21 -4.51
C GLN A 107 7.34 8.13 -5.27
N GLU A 108 6.66 7.26 -6.00
CA GLU A 108 7.28 6.25 -6.85
C GLU A 108 8.13 6.90 -7.95
N SER A 109 7.59 7.92 -8.62
CA SER A 109 8.32 8.66 -9.66
C SER A 109 9.59 9.30 -9.09
N PHE A 110 9.49 9.97 -7.94
CA PHE A 110 10.64 10.56 -7.26
C PHE A 110 11.68 9.51 -6.84
N HIS A 111 11.21 8.37 -6.31
CA HIS A 111 12.10 7.29 -5.90
C HIS A 111 12.88 6.70 -7.08
N LEU A 112 12.23 6.49 -8.23
CA LEU A 112 12.89 6.00 -9.44
C LEU A 112 13.96 6.98 -9.95
N GLU A 113 13.68 8.29 -9.91
CA GLU A 113 14.65 9.32 -10.25
C GLU A 113 15.83 9.34 -9.27
N LEU A 114 15.56 9.22 -7.97
CA LEU A 114 16.59 9.18 -6.94
C LEU A 114 17.52 7.95 -7.12
N VAL A 115 16.95 6.77 -7.35
CA VAL A 115 17.75 5.55 -7.62
C VAL A 115 18.64 5.73 -8.85
N LYS A 116 18.11 6.33 -9.92
CA LYS A 116 18.87 6.61 -11.13
C LYS A 116 20.04 7.57 -10.86
N THR A 117 19.76 8.70 -10.21
CA THR A 117 20.79 9.70 -9.89
C THR A 117 21.88 9.14 -8.99
N VAL A 118 21.53 8.35 -7.96
CA VAL A 118 22.50 7.68 -7.09
C VAL A 118 23.37 6.71 -7.89
N SER A 119 22.77 5.89 -8.75
CA SER A 119 23.52 4.98 -9.64
C SER A 119 24.50 5.74 -10.53
N ASP A 120 24.06 6.85 -11.13
CA ASP A 120 24.90 7.63 -12.05
C ASP A 120 26.04 8.34 -11.31
N LEU A 121 25.77 8.88 -10.12
CA LEU A 121 26.81 9.46 -9.25
C LEU A 121 27.83 8.41 -8.82
N GLN A 122 27.38 7.20 -8.47
CA GLN A 122 28.30 6.13 -8.07
C GLN A 122 29.22 5.71 -9.22
N LYS A 123 28.71 5.67 -10.46
CA LYS A 123 29.54 5.45 -11.66
C LYS A 123 30.56 6.57 -11.85
N GLN A 124 30.15 7.83 -11.69
CA GLN A 124 31.06 8.97 -11.82
C GLN A 124 32.17 8.95 -10.76
N VAL A 125 31.83 8.64 -9.51
CA VAL A 125 32.82 8.51 -8.42
C VAL A 125 33.83 7.40 -8.75
N ASN A 126 33.37 6.23 -9.18
CA ASN A 126 34.26 5.13 -9.56
C ASN A 126 35.17 5.52 -10.72
N GLN A 127 34.62 6.18 -11.76
CA GLN A 127 35.40 6.65 -12.90
C GLN A 127 36.44 7.70 -12.49
N GLN A 128 36.10 8.61 -11.57
CA GLN A 128 37.04 9.61 -11.06
C GLN A 128 38.14 8.96 -10.22
N ALA A 129 37.79 7.99 -9.37
CA ALA A 129 38.76 7.24 -8.58
C ALA A 129 39.78 6.52 -9.48
N GLU A 130 39.32 5.87 -10.55
CA GLU A 130 40.19 5.21 -11.52
C GLU A 130 41.11 6.21 -12.25
N ARG A 131 40.58 7.37 -12.66
CA ARG A 131 41.38 8.43 -13.30
C ARG A 131 42.44 9.00 -12.36
N ILE A 132 42.12 9.16 -11.07
CA ILE A 132 43.07 9.62 -10.06
C ILE A 132 44.18 8.58 -9.91
N ALA A 133 43.84 7.30 -9.75
CA ALA A 133 44.82 6.23 -9.63
C ALA A 133 45.77 6.16 -10.84
N ASP A 134 45.24 6.18 -12.07
CA ASP A 134 46.07 6.19 -13.29
C ASP A 134 46.94 7.46 -13.39
N SER A 135 46.41 8.61 -12.98
CA SER A 135 47.18 9.87 -12.96
C SER A 135 48.31 9.84 -11.93
N GLU A 136 48.06 9.29 -10.73
CA GLU A 136 49.08 9.11 -9.70
C GLU A 136 50.17 8.12 -10.15
N ASP A 137 49.77 7.01 -10.76
CA ASP A 137 50.70 6.02 -11.29
C ASP A 137 51.58 6.64 -12.37
N ARG A 138 50.99 7.35 -13.34
CA ARG A 138 51.74 8.06 -14.39
C ARG A 138 52.69 9.10 -13.82
N SER A 139 52.26 9.86 -12.80
CA SER A 139 53.09 10.84 -12.11
C SER A 139 54.30 10.19 -11.43
N ARG A 140 54.13 8.98 -10.87
CA ARG A 140 55.19 8.24 -10.17
C ARG A 140 56.13 7.46 -11.09
N ARG A 141 55.79 7.24 -12.37
CA ARG A 141 56.61 6.43 -13.31
C ARG A 141 58.07 6.88 -13.42
N ASN A 142 58.35 8.18 -13.26
CA ASN A 142 59.70 8.72 -13.33
C ASN A 142 60.34 8.97 -11.96
N ASN A 143 59.65 8.62 -10.86
CA ASN A 143 60.14 8.83 -9.50
C ASN A 143 60.59 7.50 -8.90
N VAL A 144 61.89 7.38 -8.61
CA VAL A 144 62.45 6.24 -7.90
C VAL A 144 62.55 6.59 -6.41
N ARG A 145 61.93 5.78 -5.56
CA ARG A 145 62.12 5.86 -4.10
C ARG A 145 63.24 4.93 -3.68
N ILE A 146 64.34 5.50 -3.23
CA ILE A 146 65.51 4.75 -2.77
C ILE A 146 65.46 4.66 -1.25
N ARG A 147 65.67 3.46 -0.70
CA ARG A 147 65.66 3.20 0.74
C ARG A 147 67.03 2.67 1.19
N GLY A 148 67.39 2.91 2.45
CA GLY A 148 68.65 2.45 3.02
C GLY A 148 69.83 3.40 2.84
N ILE A 149 69.57 4.65 2.45
CA ILE A 149 70.59 5.71 2.46
C ILE A 149 70.82 6.13 3.91
N PRO A 150 72.07 6.15 4.41
CA PRO A 150 72.38 6.66 5.74
C PRO A 150 71.99 8.13 5.87
N ASP A 151 71.40 8.51 7.00
CA ASP A 151 70.97 9.90 7.28
C ASP A 151 72.14 10.91 7.32
N THR A 152 73.38 10.42 7.34
CA THR A 152 74.59 11.25 7.28
C THR A 152 74.92 11.76 5.87
N VAL A 153 74.29 11.22 4.82
CA VAL A 153 74.53 11.63 3.44
C VAL A 153 73.52 12.71 3.07
N ASP A 154 74.01 13.92 2.87
CA ASP A 154 73.18 15.06 2.48
C ASP A 154 72.76 15.02 1.01
N THR A 155 71.70 15.77 0.69
CA THR A 155 71.08 15.79 -0.64
C THR A 155 72.07 16.16 -1.76
N SER A 156 73.05 17.01 -1.45
CA SER A 156 74.12 17.42 -2.39
C SER A 156 75.12 16.30 -2.68
N GLU A 157 75.27 15.34 -1.79
CA GLU A 157 76.25 14.25 -1.89
C GLU A 157 75.62 12.95 -2.43
N LEU A 158 74.27 12.88 -2.47
CA LEU A 158 73.51 11.73 -2.97
C LEU A 158 73.99 11.23 -4.35
N LEU A 159 74.25 12.14 -5.29
CA LEU A 159 74.68 11.76 -6.64
C LEU A 159 76.04 11.03 -6.61
N HIS A 160 76.97 11.55 -5.81
CA HIS A 160 78.31 10.96 -5.68
C HIS A 160 78.25 9.62 -4.94
N TYR A 161 77.41 9.52 -3.91
CA TYR A 161 77.13 8.28 -3.19
C TYR A 161 76.60 7.18 -4.13
N PHE A 162 75.68 7.51 -5.04
CA PHE A 162 75.19 6.53 -6.04
C PHE A 162 76.24 6.11 -7.05
N GLN A 163 77.10 7.03 -7.50
CA GLN A 163 78.17 6.73 -8.45
C GLN A 163 79.25 5.81 -7.88
N THR A 164 79.45 5.82 -6.56
CA THR A 164 80.45 5.02 -5.87
C THR A 164 79.93 3.66 -5.39
N MET A 165 78.61 3.46 -5.41
CA MET A 165 77.96 2.21 -4.99
C MET A 165 77.82 1.15 -6.11
N VAL A 166 78.01 1.53 -7.38
CA VAL A 166 78.01 0.64 -8.56
C VAL A 166 79.44 0.31 -8.94
#